data_AF-X1T6W4-F1
#
_entry.id   AF-X1T6W4-F1
#
_cell.length_a   1.000
_cell.length_b   1.000
_cell.length_c   1.000
_cell.angle_alpha   90.00
_cell.angle_beta   90.00
_cell.angle_gamma   90.00
#
_symmetry.space_group_name_H-M   'P 1'
#
loop_
_entity.id
_entity.type
_entity.pdbx_description
1 polymer ?
#
loop_
_entity_poly.entity_id
_entity_poly.type
_entity_poly.pdbx_seq_one_letter_code
_entity_poly.pdbx_strand_id
1 'polypeptide(L)'
;EHNFYDTFFKEFSLVSSKSLFNDEIIETIRVLDIIFNQVKYYSLLLEYQDYFTLFKENGVIETNLSLNKFTENMQWIKNFSSLSPSYKINWPALNILSINCCIKFNPIIKRSEIVKFINELPFFVLLKESRNSFGFEIDGYFVIPQIYIDDIKIYLEKFRDYGYVLQIKLNILENAETSVNLNYFREYHDRKAIVNRNNKFYDSNYELNFSIAYAKEVVIHNLSLLDWLIIDRIRYVSQTGFNFERRAGALNLLKTDLINEIISQRKFITDLKTNLLIIHSSLKL
;
A
#
# COMPACT_ATOMS: atom_id res chain seq x y z
N GLU A 1 -33.29 1.07 1.55
CA GLU A 1 -32.63 -0.26 1.43
C GLU A 1 -31.40 -0.25 2.31
N HIS A 2 -31.35 -1.10 3.34
CA HIS A 2 -30.17 -1.23 4.19
C HIS A 2 -29.11 -2.00 3.43
N ASN A 3 -28.02 -1.32 3.09
CA ASN A 3 -26.91 -1.85 2.32
C ASN A 3 -26.26 -2.99 3.13
N PHE A 4 -26.34 -4.22 2.63
CA PHE A 4 -25.75 -5.41 3.26
C PHE A 4 -24.29 -5.20 3.66
N TYR A 5 -23.55 -4.42 2.85
CA TYR A 5 -22.18 -4.01 3.14
C TYR A 5 -22.05 -3.15 4.41
N ASP A 6 -22.98 -2.23 4.66
CA ASP A 6 -22.94 -1.38 5.86
C ASP A 6 -23.24 -2.18 7.13
N THR A 7 -24.14 -3.17 7.06
CA THR A 7 -24.46 -4.06 8.18
C THR A 7 -23.30 -5.00 8.47
N PHE A 8 -22.70 -5.60 7.43
CA PHE A 8 -21.53 -6.47 7.57
C PHE A 8 -20.31 -5.72 8.09
N PHE A 9 -20.02 -4.51 7.58
CA PHE A 9 -18.93 -3.68 8.11
C PHE A 9 -19.20 -3.17 9.52
N LYS A 10 -20.46 -2.92 9.88
CA LYS A 10 -20.83 -2.60 11.27
C LYS A 10 -20.63 -3.78 12.21
N GLU A 11 -21.07 -4.98 11.84
CA GLU A 11 -20.86 -6.18 12.65
C GLU A 11 -19.38 -6.52 12.74
N PHE A 12 -18.66 -6.52 11.61
CA PHE A 12 -17.22 -6.71 11.58
C PHE A 12 -16.51 -5.66 12.42
N SER A 13 -16.86 -4.37 12.30
CA SER A 13 -16.30 -3.31 13.15
C SER A 13 -16.68 -3.48 14.61
N LEU A 14 -17.90 -3.87 14.95
CA LEU A 14 -18.33 -4.08 16.35
C LEU A 14 -17.59 -5.25 17.00
N VAL A 15 -17.38 -6.35 16.26
CA VAL A 15 -16.71 -7.56 16.74
C VAL A 15 -15.20 -7.35 16.80
N SER A 16 -14.58 -6.83 15.74
CA SER A 16 -13.14 -6.56 15.69
C SER A 16 -12.72 -5.40 16.59
N SER A 17 -13.51 -4.34 16.68
CA SER A 17 -13.17 -3.20 17.53
C SER A 17 -13.24 -3.57 19.02
N LYS A 18 -14.30 -4.23 19.52
CA LYS A 18 -14.37 -4.58 20.95
C LYS A 18 -13.28 -5.54 21.43
N SER A 19 -12.67 -6.30 20.54
CA SER A 19 -11.69 -7.36 20.87
C SER A 19 -10.25 -6.95 20.56
N LEU A 20 -9.99 -6.12 19.54
CA LEU A 20 -8.65 -5.57 19.27
C LEU A 20 -8.18 -4.57 20.33
N PHE A 21 -9.09 -3.95 21.09
CA PHE A 21 -8.76 -3.06 22.21
C PHE A 21 -8.52 -3.80 23.53
N ASN A 22 -8.00 -5.02 23.49
CA ASN A 22 -7.55 -5.74 24.69
C ASN A 22 -6.02 -5.61 24.77
N ASP A 23 -5.52 -5.01 25.85
CA ASP A 23 -4.09 -4.82 26.09
C ASP A 23 -3.29 -6.14 26.00
N GLU A 24 -3.87 -7.28 26.37
CA GLU A 24 -3.24 -8.60 26.23
C GLU A 24 -3.10 -9.06 24.77
N ILE A 25 -4.10 -8.76 23.92
CA ILE A 25 -4.05 -9.06 22.48
C ILE A 25 -3.02 -8.16 21.81
N ILE A 26 -2.98 -6.88 22.18
CA ILE A 26 -2.01 -5.90 21.67
C ILE A 26 -0.58 -6.31 22.05
N GLU A 27 -0.41 -6.72 23.31
CA GLU A 27 0.86 -7.27 23.79
C GLU A 27 1.25 -8.53 23.04
N THR A 28 0.29 -9.41 22.73
CA THR A 28 0.53 -10.60 21.91
C THR A 28 1.01 -10.22 20.51
N ILE A 29 0.43 -9.18 19.88
CA ILE A 29 0.88 -8.69 18.57
C ILE A 29 2.30 -8.12 18.63
N ARG A 30 2.62 -7.33 19.66
CA ARG A 30 3.98 -6.81 19.89
C ARG A 30 5.01 -7.94 20.02
N VAL A 31 4.67 -8.97 20.78
CA VAL A 31 5.53 -10.14 20.97
C VAL A 31 5.71 -10.93 19.67
N LEU A 32 4.64 -11.12 18.89
CA LEU A 32 4.74 -11.78 17.59
C LEU A 32 5.64 -11.02 16.62
N ASP A 33 5.60 -9.68 16.62
CA ASP A 33 6.51 -8.84 15.81
C ASP A 33 7.99 -9.01 16.22
N ILE A 34 8.29 -9.08 17.52
CA ILE A 34 9.65 -9.33 18.02
C ILE A 34 10.14 -10.70 17.55
N ILE A 35 9.33 -11.75 17.71
CA ILE A 35 9.67 -13.11 17.26
C ILE A 35 9.88 -13.11 15.74
N PHE A 36 8.98 -12.46 14.99
CA PHE A 36 9.08 -12.34 13.54
C PHE A 36 10.41 -11.74 13.09
N ASN A 37 10.78 -10.60 13.68
CA ASN A 37 11.96 -9.85 13.27
C ASN A 37 13.28 -10.57 13.56
N GLN A 38 13.32 -11.43 14.58
CA GLN A 38 14.50 -12.23 14.89
C GLN A 38 14.61 -13.51 14.06
N VAL A 39 13.51 -14.27 13.96
CA VAL A 39 13.54 -15.61 13.34
C VAL A 39 13.40 -15.54 11.82
N LYS A 40 12.63 -14.58 11.29
CA LYS A 40 12.44 -14.28 9.85
C LYS A 40 11.82 -15.38 8.98
N TYR A 41 11.70 -16.60 9.48
CA TYR A 41 11.07 -17.71 8.79
C TYR A 41 10.44 -18.67 9.79
N TYR A 42 9.18 -18.98 9.63
CA TYR A 42 8.48 -19.98 10.44
C TYR A 42 7.35 -20.58 9.61
N SER A 43 7.02 -21.82 9.92
CA SER A 43 6.07 -22.60 9.15
C SER A 43 4.81 -22.97 9.91
N LEU A 44 4.87 -22.98 11.25
CA LEU A 44 3.82 -23.52 12.10
C LEU A 44 3.56 -22.65 13.33
N LEU A 45 2.31 -22.67 13.81
CA LEU A 45 1.87 -21.92 15.00
C LEU A 45 2.58 -22.41 16.28
N LEU A 46 2.97 -23.68 16.33
CA LEU A 46 3.72 -24.27 17.44
C LEU A 46 5.11 -23.63 17.61
N GLU A 47 5.77 -23.29 16.50
CA GLU A 47 7.11 -22.68 16.55
C GLU A 47 7.09 -21.35 17.33
N TYR A 48 6.00 -20.58 17.25
CA TYR A 48 5.84 -19.35 18.02
C TYR A 48 5.74 -19.57 19.54
N GLN A 49 5.18 -20.69 19.99
CA GLN A 49 5.08 -21.02 21.41
C GLN A 49 6.47 -21.34 21.98
N ASP A 50 7.26 -22.08 21.21
CA ASP A 50 8.65 -22.41 21.55
C ASP A 50 9.51 -21.14 21.60
N TYR A 51 9.42 -20.29 20.56
CA TYR A 51 10.15 -19.02 20.54
C TYR A 51 9.70 -18.06 21.63
N PHE A 52 8.40 -17.99 21.95
CA PHE A 52 7.90 -17.18 23.06
C PHE A 52 8.56 -17.58 24.38
N THR A 53 8.61 -18.88 24.66
CA THR A 53 9.20 -19.41 25.91
C THR A 53 10.69 -19.10 25.94
N LEU A 54 11.43 -19.46 24.88
CA LEU A 54 12.86 -19.23 24.76
C LEU A 54 13.23 -17.75 24.89
N PHE A 55 12.52 -16.87 24.19
CA PHE A 55 12.84 -15.43 24.18
C PHE A 55 12.45 -14.77 25.51
N LYS A 56 11.40 -15.25 26.18
CA LYS A 56 11.05 -14.79 27.52
C LYS A 56 12.10 -15.21 28.56
N GLU A 57 12.56 -16.46 28.51
CA GLU A 57 13.62 -16.98 29.40
C GLU A 57 14.96 -16.27 29.21
N ASN A 58 15.30 -15.94 27.96
CA ASN A 58 16.53 -15.22 27.62
C ASN A 58 16.45 -13.70 27.81
N GLY A 59 15.32 -13.16 28.31
CA GLY A 59 15.13 -11.73 28.51
C GLY A 59 15.03 -10.90 27.22
N VAL A 60 14.81 -11.54 26.08
CA VAL A 60 14.57 -10.88 24.78
C VAL A 60 13.17 -10.26 24.74
N ILE A 61 12.19 -10.93 25.37
CA ILE A 61 10.82 -10.44 25.52
C ILE A 61 10.54 -10.19 27.01
N GLU A 62 10.33 -8.93 27.36
CA GLU A 62 9.77 -8.55 28.65
C GLU A 62 8.25 -8.44 28.51
N THR A 63 7.51 -9.38 29.10
CA THR A 63 6.04 -9.41 29.03
C THR A 63 5.42 -10.11 30.24
N ASN A 64 4.24 -9.64 30.64
CA ASN A 64 3.42 -10.26 31.68
C ASN A 64 2.56 -11.43 31.15
N LEU A 65 2.51 -11.64 29.82
CA LEU A 65 1.74 -12.74 29.24
C LEU A 65 2.26 -14.11 29.71
N SER A 66 1.35 -15.02 30.06
CA SER A 66 1.65 -16.43 30.24
C SER A 66 1.64 -17.16 28.90
N LEU A 67 2.30 -18.31 28.80
CA LEU A 67 2.29 -19.13 27.58
C LEU A 67 0.86 -19.56 27.18
N ASN A 68 0.02 -19.90 28.16
CA ASN A 68 -1.38 -20.25 27.93
C ASN A 68 -2.14 -19.06 27.33
N LYS A 69 -1.94 -17.85 27.88
CA LYS A 69 -2.64 -16.66 27.39
C LYS A 69 -2.16 -16.23 26.02
N PHE A 70 -0.85 -16.28 25.80
CA PHE A 70 -0.25 -16.06 24.49
C PHE A 70 -0.82 -17.01 23.43
N THR A 71 -0.95 -18.29 23.75
CA THR A 71 -1.52 -19.32 22.87
C THR A 71 -3.00 -19.07 22.56
N GLU A 72 -3.79 -18.72 23.57
CA GLU A 72 -5.21 -18.37 23.40
C GLU A 72 -5.38 -17.15 22.48
N ASN A 73 -4.61 -16.08 22.75
CA ASN A 73 -4.64 -14.86 21.95
C ASN A 73 -4.16 -15.10 20.51
N MET A 74 -3.15 -15.94 20.30
CA MET A 74 -2.72 -16.35 18.97
C MET A 74 -3.82 -17.06 18.18
N GLN A 75 -4.55 -18.00 18.81
CA GLN A 75 -5.69 -18.67 18.16
C GLN A 75 -6.80 -17.67 17.84
N TRP A 76 -7.06 -16.74 18.74
CA TRP A 76 -8.01 -15.65 18.50
C TRP A 76 -7.58 -14.82 17.28
N ILE A 77 -6.33 -14.36 17.24
CA ILE A 77 -5.78 -13.58 16.11
C ILE A 77 -5.88 -14.38 14.81
N LYS A 78 -5.55 -15.68 14.81
CA LYS A 78 -5.68 -16.55 13.64
C LYS A 78 -7.12 -16.64 13.12
N ASN A 79 -8.10 -16.69 14.02
CA ASN A 79 -9.50 -16.89 13.66
C ASN A 79 -10.20 -15.58 13.22
N PHE A 80 -9.76 -14.45 13.75
CA PHE A 80 -10.45 -13.15 13.56
C PHE A 80 -9.60 -12.09 12.84
N SER A 81 -8.34 -12.38 12.53
CA SER A 81 -7.40 -11.47 11.88
C SER A 81 -6.44 -12.23 10.97
N SER A 82 -5.60 -11.49 10.24
CA SER A 82 -4.51 -12.04 9.45
C SER A 82 -3.23 -11.30 9.79
N LEU A 83 -2.34 -11.94 10.55
CA LEU A 83 -0.95 -11.51 10.65
C LEU A 83 -0.17 -12.15 9.51
N SER A 84 0.43 -11.32 8.67
CA SER A 84 1.30 -11.78 7.60
C SER A 84 2.41 -10.78 7.36
N PRO A 85 3.61 -11.24 6.99
CA PRO A 85 4.69 -10.35 6.62
C PRO A 85 4.26 -9.51 5.42
N SER A 86 4.36 -8.20 5.59
CA SER A 86 4.10 -7.25 4.53
C SER A 86 5.42 -6.81 3.93
N TYR A 87 5.52 -6.92 2.61
CA TYR A 87 6.73 -6.53 1.89
C TYR A 87 6.47 -5.22 1.17
N LYS A 88 7.47 -4.35 1.23
CA LYS A 88 7.44 -3.05 0.60
C LYS A 88 8.55 -2.96 -0.43
N ILE A 89 8.24 -2.43 -1.61
CA ILE A 89 9.25 -2.10 -2.61
C ILE A 89 10.08 -0.92 -2.08
N ASN A 90 11.40 -1.08 -2.18
CA ASN A 90 12.33 0.03 -1.97
C ASN A 90 12.34 0.91 -3.23
N TRP A 91 11.37 1.84 -3.33
CA TRP A 91 11.26 2.77 -4.45
C TRP A 91 12.53 3.60 -4.69
N PRO A 92 13.19 4.16 -3.65
CA PRO A 92 14.46 4.86 -3.82
C PRO A 92 15.55 4.01 -4.48
N ALA A 93 15.66 2.73 -4.12
CA ALA A 93 16.66 1.84 -4.75
C ALA A 93 16.42 1.65 -6.26
N LEU A 94 15.18 1.78 -6.71
CA LEU A 94 14.80 1.67 -8.13
C LEU A 94 14.78 3.03 -8.85
N ASN A 95 15.29 4.09 -8.22
CA ASN A 95 15.22 5.45 -8.76
C ASN A 95 13.78 5.91 -9.06
N ILE A 96 12.82 5.45 -8.23
CA ILE A 96 11.41 5.79 -8.28
C ILE A 96 11.09 6.65 -7.07
N LEU A 97 10.38 7.75 -7.31
CA LEU A 97 9.94 8.67 -6.28
C LEU A 97 8.46 8.50 -6.01
N SER A 98 8.11 8.75 -4.75
CA SER A 98 6.73 8.87 -4.31
C SER A 98 6.42 10.34 -4.03
N ILE A 99 5.39 10.87 -4.67
CA ILE A 99 5.02 12.28 -4.58
C ILE A 99 3.56 12.36 -4.14
N ASN A 100 3.30 12.89 -2.96
CA ASN A 100 1.94 13.22 -2.56
C ASN A 100 1.44 14.40 -3.41
N CYS A 101 0.25 14.27 -3.97
CA CYS A 101 -0.36 15.23 -4.86
C CYS A 101 -1.75 15.62 -4.37
N CYS A 102 -1.99 16.92 -4.27
CA CYS A 102 -3.31 17.49 -4.05
C CYS A 102 -3.64 18.43 -5.21
N ILE A 103 -4.73 18.14 -5.93
CA ILE A 103 -5.19 18.89 -7.10
C ILE A 103 -6.58 19.45 -6.80
N LYS A 104 -6.73 20.78 -6.87
CA LYS A 104 -8.01 21.47 -6.72
C LYS A 104 -8.51 21.94 -8.08
N PHE A 105 -9.56 21.32 -8.58
CA PHE A 105 -10.15 21.63 -9.87
C PHE A 105 -11.07 22.84 -9.79
N ASN A 106 -11.19 23.52 -10.93
CA ASN A 106 -12.17 24.58 -11.12
C ASN A 106 -13.59 23.99 -10.97
N PRO A 107 -14.49 24.58 -10.15
CA PRO A 107 -15.83 24.05 -9.90
C PRO A 107 -16.72 23.95 -11.16
N ILE A 108 -16.34 24.62 -12.26
CA ILE A 108 -17.05 24.54 -13.54
C ILE A 108 -16.91 23.16 -14.20
N ILE A 109 -15.81 22.44 -13.94
CA ILE A 109 -15.54 21.14 -14.57
C ILE A 109 -16.40 20.06 -13.92
N LYS A 110 -16.99 19.20 -14.75
CA LYS A 110 -17.82 18.10 -14.25
C LYS A 110 -16.95 17.05 -13.56
N ARG A 111 -17.40 16.55 -12.41
CA ARG A 111 -16.75 15.46 -11.67
C ARG A 111 -16.41 14.26 -12.57
N SER A 112 -17.31 13.87 -13.47
CA SER A 112 -17.08 12.75 -14.38
C SER A 112 -15.86 12.94 -15.29
N GLU A 113 -15.62 14.17 -15.74
CA GLU A 113 -14.47 14.51 -16.58
C GLU A 113 -13.19 14.53 -15.76
N ILE A 114 -13.25 15.07 -14.54
CA ILE A 114 -12.13 15.07 -13.59
C ILE A 114 -11.70 13.63 -13.27
N VAL A 115 -12.65 12.77 -12.90
CA VAL A 115 -12.36 11.37 -12.56
C VAL A 115 -11.81 10.62 -13.77
N LYS A 116 -12.36 10.85 -14.97
CA LYS A 116 -11.82 10.27 -16.21
C LYS A 116 -10.37 10.70 -16.43
N PHE A 117 -10.09 12.00 -16.31
CA PHE A 117 -8.74 12.55 -16.43
C PHE A 117 -7.77 11.91 -15.44
N ILE A 118 -8.11 11.81 -14.16
CA ILE A 118 -7.19 11.21 -13.18
C ILE A 118 -6.97 9.73 -13.42
N ASN A 119 -8.00 8.98 -13.83
CA ASN A 119 -7.86 7.56 -14.16
C ASN A 119 -6.95 7.31 -15.38
N GLU A 120 -6.79 8.31 -16.25
CA GLU A 120 -5.89 8.28 -17.41
C GLU A 120 -4.51 8.87 -17.11
N LEU A 121 -4.32 9.46 -15.93
CA LEU A 121 -3.07 10.12 -15.55
C LEU A 121 -1.99 9.08 -15.24
N PRO A 122 -0.84 9.12 -15.94
CA PRO A 122 0.20 8.11 -15.75
C PRO A 122 0.80 8.24 -14.35
N PHE A 123 1.20 7.10 -13.78
CA PHE A 123 1.88 7.00 -12.49
C PHE A 123 1.05 7.45 -11.27
N PHE A 124 -0.21 7.85 -11.45
CA PHE A 124 -1.07 8.30 -10.36
C PHE A 124 -1.76 7.12 -9.68
N VAL A 125 -1.56 7.02 -8.37
CA VAL A 125 -1.99 5.92 -7.52
C VAL A 125 -2.84 6.48 -6.38
N LEU A 126 -3.96 5.80 -6.12
CA LEU A 126 -4.91 6.07 -5.04
C LEU A 126 -5.63 7.42 -5.19
N LEU A 127 -6.96 7.34 -5.16
CA LEU A 127 -7.86 8.48 -5.31
C LEU A 127 -8.63 8.68 -4.01
N LYS A 128 -8.40 9.79 -3.32
CA LYS A 128 -9.32 10.30 -2.32
C LYS A 128 -9.95 11.58 -2.85
N GLU A 129 -11.24 11.50 -3.13
CA GLU A 129 -12.04 12.63 -3.57
C GLU A 129 -12.59 13.36 -2.35
N SER A 130 -12.49 14.68 -2.36
CA SER A 130 -13.21 15.53 -1.41
C SER A 130 -13.91 16.67 -2.15
N ARG A 131 -15.09 17.04 -1.65
CA ARG A 131 -15.89 18.11 -2.24
C ARG A 131 -16.18 19.16 -1.17
N ASN A 132 -15.89 20.40 -1.50
CA ASN A 132 -16.34 21.55 -0.74
C ASN A 132 -17.13 22.52 -1.64
N SER A 133 -17.71 23.55 -1.05
CA SER A 133 -18.53 24.54 -1.77
C SER A 133 -17.74 25.36 -2.80
N PHE A 134 -16.40 25.26 -2.81
CA PHE A 134 -15.50 26.08 -3.61
C PHE A 134 -14.70 25.28 -4.66
N GLY A 135 -14.91 23.97 -4.76
CA GLY A 135 -14.20 23.15 -5.73
C GLY A 135 -14.27 21.66 -5.47
N PHE A 136 -13.68 20.93 -6.40
CA PHE A 136 -13.47 19.49 -6.31
C PHE A 136 -11.98 19.25 -6.08
N GLU A 137 -11.65 18.54 -5.00
CA GLU A 137 -10.27 18.30 -4.58
C GLU A 137 -9.96 16.81 -4.67
N ILE A 138 -8.82 16.50 -5.25
CA ILE A 138 -8.30 15.13 -5.36
C ILE A 138 -6.97 15.07 -4.65
N ASP A 139 -6.90 14.18 -3.66
CA ASP A 139 -5.67 13.78 -3.00
C ASP A 139 -5.25 12.40 -3.50
N GLY A 140 -3.98 12.23 -3.81
CA GLY A 140 -3.40 10.96 -4.25
C GLY A 140 -1.89 10.99 -4.25
N TYR A 141 -1.27 9.99 -4.88
CA TYR A 141 0.17 9.84 -4.91
C TYR A 141 0.66 9.53 -6.33
N PHE A 142 1.72 10.18 -6.78
CA PHE A 142 2.48 9.65 -7.91
C PHE A 142 3.53 8.68 -7.41
N VAL A 143 3.64 7.53 -8.06
CA VAL A 143 4.78 6.63 -7.92
C VAL A 143 5.46 6.61 -9.29
N ILE A 144 6.52 7.41 -9.44
CA ILE A 144 7.05 7.79 -10.76
C ILE A 144 8.57 7.59 -10.82
N PRO A 145 9.11 7.01 -11.92
CA PRO A 145 10.55 7.03 -12.18
C PRO A 145 11.08 8.47 -12.21
N GLN A 146 12.24 8.70 -11.59
CA GLN A 146 12.81 10.05 -11.46
C GLN A 146 13.01 10.76 -12.80
N ILE A 147 13.24 10.02 -13.88
CA ILE A 147 13.42 10.56 -15.24
C ILE A 147 12.19 11.29 -15.80
N TYR A 148 10.98 11.02 -15.29
CA TYR A 148 9.72 11.59 -15.83
C TYR A 148 9.14 12.72 -14.96
N ILE A 149 9.82 13.14 -13.88
CA ILE A 149 9.28 14.14 -12.95
C ILE A 149 9.00 15.47 -13.66
N ASP A 150 9.96 15.93 -14.45
CA ASP A 150 9.86 17.23 -15.09
C ASP A 150 8.75 17.24 -16.15
N ASP A 151 8.53 16.12 -16.84
CA ASP A 151 7.40 15.95 -17.76
C ASP A 151 6.06 16.09 -17.03
N ILE A 152 5.90 15.45 -15.87
CA ILE A 152 4.67 15.59 -15.06
C ILE A 152 4.49 17.02 -14.57
N LYS A 153 5.55 17.67 -14.07
CA LYS A 153 5.47 19.05 -13.59
C LYS A 153 5.01 19.98 -14.71
N ILE A 154 5.64 19.90 -15.87
CA ILE A 154 5.29 20.71 -17.04
C ILE A 154 3.84 20.44 -17.47
N TYR A 155 3.42 19.17 -17.48
CA TYR A 155 2.05 18.78 -17.83
C TYR A 155 1.02 19.39 -16.88
N LEU A 156 1.24 19.25 -15.56
CA LEU A 156 0.36 19.79 -14.53
C LEU A 156 0.33 21.32 -14.51
N GLU A 157 1.47 21.97 -14.74
CA GLU A 157 1.56 23.43 -14.86
C GLU A 157 0.76 23.94 -16.06
N LYS A 158 0.90 23.33 -17.24
CA LYS A 158 0.08 23.70 -18.41
C LYS A 158 -1.41 23.54 -18.13
N PHE A 159 -1.79 22.50 -17.39
CA PHE A 159 -3.19 22.25 -17.04
C PHE A 159 -3.75 23.33 -16.09
N ARG A 160 -2.92 23.83 -15.17
CA ARG A 160 -3.24 25.02 -14.36
C ARG A 160 -3.32 26.28 -15.22
N ASP A 161 -2.38 26.48 -16.13
CA ASP A 161 -2.31 27.68 -16.97
C ASP A 161 -3.51 27.78 -17.94
N TYR A 162 -4.08 26.65 -18.36
CA TYR A 162 -5.36 26.60 -19.09
C TYR A 162 -6.60 26.82 -18.22
N GLY A 163 -6.45 27.01 -16.92
CA GLY A 163 -7.53 27.35 -15.99
C GLY A 163 -8.37 26.16 -15.52
N TYR A 164 -7.97 24.92 -15.82
CA TYR A 164 -8.69 23.73 -15.39
C TYR A 164 -8.52 23.46 -13.88
N VAL A 165 -7.38 23.87 -13.34
CA VAL A 165 -7.00 23.63 -11.95
C VAL A 165 -6.67 24.94 -11.28
N LEU A 166 -7.22 25.12 -10.08
CA LEU A 166 -6.99 26.29 -9.23
C LEU A 166 -5.70 26.15 -8.43
N GLN A 167 -5.37 24.93 -8.00
CA GLN A 167 -4.20 24.67 -7.17
C GLN A 167 -3.65 23.27 -7.38
N ILE A 168 -2.33 23.17 -7.42
CA ILE A 168 -1.58 21.91 -7.42
C ILE A 168 -0.55 21.99 -6.31
N LYS A 169 -0.54 21.01 -5.42
CA LYS A 169 0.51 20.82 -4.42
C LYS A 169 1.17 19.47 -4.66
N LEU A 170 2.48 19.49 -4.86
CA LEU A 170 3.31 18.30 -4.99
C LEU A 170 4.29 18.27 -3.82
N ASN A 171 4.34 17.15 -3.09
CA ASN A 171 5.28 16.97 -1.99
C ASN A 171 6.01 15.63 -2.15
N ILE A 172 7.33 15.67 -2.31
CA ILE A 172 8.15 14.46 -2.45
C ILE A 172 8.23 13.78 -1.08
N LEU A 173 7.95 12.49 -1.04
CA LEU A 173 8.05 11.66 0.15
C LEU A 173 9.44 11.02 0.17
N GLU A 174 10.38 11.66 0.86
CA GLU A 174 11.78 11.22 0.91
C GLU A 174 11.93 9.86 1.60
N ASN A 175 11.14 9.60 2.65
CA ASN A 175 11.07 8.30 3.33
C ASN A 175 9.65 8.10 3.86
N ALA A 176 8.85 7.31 3.14
CA ALA A 176 7.59 6.83 3.70
C ALA A 176 7.89 5.68 4.68
N GLU A 177 8.49 5.97 5.84
CA GLU A 177 8.58 4.98 6.91
C GLU A 177 7.16 4.60 7.30
N THR A 178 6.79 3.37 7.00
CA THR A 178 5.59 2.77 7.53
C THR A 178 5.91 2.39 8.96
N SER A 179 5.14 2.87 9.91
CA SER A 179 5.20 2.47 11.31
C SER A 179 3.78 2.20 11.78
N VAL A 180 3.58 1.15 12.55
CA VAL A 180 2.30 0.88 13.19
C VAL A 180 2.43 1.20 14.66
N ASN A 181 1.69 2.19 15.14
CA ASN A 181 1.67 2.52 16.55
C ASN A 181 0.51 1.80 17.24
N LEU A 182 0.81 0.75 18.00
CA LEU A 182 -0.19 -0.03 18.71
C LEU A 182 -0.80 0.71 19.92
N ASN A 183 -0.23 1.83 20.36
CA ASN A 183 -0.83 2.67 21.42
C ASN A 183 -2.22 3.19 21.06
N TYR A 184 -2.55 3.32 19.76
CA TYR A 184 -3.90 3.69 19.31
C TYR A 184 -4.97 2.66 19.66
N PHE A 185 -4.57 1.42 19.96
CA PHE A 185 -5.49 0.35 20.32
C PHE A 185 -5.53 0.08 21.82
N ARG A 186 -4.69 0.73 22.63
CA ARG A 186 -4.67 0.46 24.07
C ARG A 186 -5.91 1.03 24.74
N GLU A 187 -6.37 0.36 25.80
CA GLU A 187 -7.64 0.70 26.46
C GLU A 187 -7.73 2.16 26.95
N TYR A 188 -6.58 2.76 27.31
CA TYR A 188 -6.54 4.15 27.80
C TYR A 188 -6.74 5.20 26.69
N HIS A 189 -6.60 4.83 25.41
CA HIS A 189 -6.77 5.75 24.29
C HIS A 189 -8.25 5.85 23.92
N ASP A 190 -8.90 6.93 24.37
CA ASP A 190 -10.27 7.20 23.99
C ASP A 190 -10.34 7.57 22.49
N ARG A 191 -11.28 6.94 21.77
CA ARG A 191 -11.31 6.65 20.31
C ARG A 191 -11.26 7.84 19.34
N LYS A 192 -10.98 9.04 19.82
CA LYS A 192 -11.06 10.31 19.06
C LYS A 192 -9.84 11.22 19.19
N ALA A 193 -8.83 10.86 19.98
CA ALA A 193 -7.64 11.70 20.18
C ALA A 193 -6.44 11.26 19.33
N ILE A 194 -5.59 12.19 18.92
CA ILE A 194 -4.24 11.85 18.42
C ILE A 194 -3.44 11.31 19.61
N VAL A 195 -2.70 10.20 19.44
CA VAL A 195 -1.85 9.64 20.52
C VAL A 195 -0.83 10.70 20.97
N ASN A 196 -0.84 11.00 22.27
CA ASN A 196 0.09 11.94 22.87
C ASN A 196 1.30 11.19 23.44
N ARG A 197 2.46 11.36 22.80
CA ARG A 197 3.74 10.76 23.25
C ARG A 197 4.17 11.17 24.66
N ASN A 198 3.69 12.31 25.15
CA ASN A 198 4.01 12.79 26.50
C ASN A 198 3.07 12.23 27.58
N ASN A 199 2.11 11.37 27.22
CA ASN A 199 1.23 10.73 28.20
C ASN A 199 2.01 9.66 28.99
N LYS A 200 1.80 9.59 30.31
CA LYS A 200 2.44 8.59 31.19
C LYS A 200 2.12 7.13 30.83
N PHE A 201 1.02 6.88 30.12
CA PHE A 201 0.60 5.55 29.70
C PHE A 201 1.08 5.18 28.29
N TYR A 202 1.66 6.15 27.58
CA TYR A 202 2.27 5.88 26.29
C TYR A 202 3.55 5.07 26.49
N ASP A 203 3.69 4.00 25.71
CA ASP A 203 4.88 3.16 25.72
C ASP A 203 5.43 3.02 24.30
N SER A 204 6.69 3.43 24.12
CA SER A 204 7.40 3.37 22.84
C SER A 204 7.59 1.96 22.31
N ASN A 205 7.55 0.94 23.17
CA ASN A 205 7.66 -0.47 22.77
C ASN A 205 6.51 -0.93 21.86
N TYR A 206 5.40 -0.19 21.86
CA TYR A 206 4.25 -0.42 20.99
C TYR A 206 4.34 0.33 19.65
N GLU A 207 5.41 1.09 19.39
CA GLU A 207 5.72 1.61 18.06
C GLU A 207 6.46 0.54 17.23
N LEU A 208 5.70 -0.18 16.39
CA LEU A 208 6.27 -1.19 15.50
C LEU A 208 6.84 -0.52 14.25
N ASN A 209 8.15 -0.67 14.06
CA ASN A 209 8.89 -0.16 12.90
C ASN A 209 9.31 -1.31 11.99
N PHE A 210 8.97 -1.24 10.70
CA PHE A 210 9.42 -2.23 9.73
C PHE A 210 10.90 -1.98 9.38
N SER A 211 11.80 -2.69 10.05
CA SER A 211 13.24 -2.41 10.03
C SER A 211 14.06 -3.33 9.10
N ILE A 212 13.46 -4.34 8.48
CA ILE A 212 14.20 -5.32 7.68
C ILE A 212 14.42 -4.82 6.25
N ALA A 213 15.59 -4.24 6.01
CA ALA A 213 16.08 -3.96 4.66
C ALA A 213 16.68 -5.23 4.03
N TYR A 214 15.96 -5.83 3.08
CA TYR A 214 16.46 -7.00 2.31
C TYR A 214 17.50 -6.62 1.25
N ALA A 215 17.54 -5.35 0.83
CA ALA A 215 18.53 -4.82 -0.09
C ALA A 215 19.50 -3.91 0.67
N LYS A 216 20.80 -4.23 0.65
CA LYS A 216 21.86 -3.45 1.30
C LYS A 216 22.45 -2.35 0.42
N GLU A 217 22.21 -2.40 -0.89
CA GLU A 217 22.83 -1.49 -1.86
C GLU A 217 21.76 -0.90 -2.78
N VAL A 218 21.86 0.41 -3.06
CA VAL A 218 21.09 1.09 -4.09
C VAL A 218 21.66 0.64 -5.43
N VAL A 219 21.13 -0.45 -5.97
CA VAL A 219 21.47 -0.86 -7.33
C VAL A 219 20.60 -0.05 -8.28
N ILE A 220 21.20 0.97 -8.89
CA ILE A 220 20.54 1.77 -9.94
C ILE A 220 20.25 0.83 -11.10
N HIS A 221 19.01 0.35 -11.17
CA HIS A 221 18.51 -0.44 -12.29
C HIS A 221 17.84 0.48 -13.32
N ASN A 222 18.25 0.34 -14.58
CA ASN A 222 17.45 0.86 -15.68
C ASN A 222 16.24 -0.08 -15.85
N LEU A 223 15.10 0.33 -15.30
CA LEU A 223 13.86 -0.43 -15.38
C LEU A 223 13.43 -0.56 -16.84
N SER A 224 13.25 -1.79 -17.32
CA SER A 224 12.56 -2.03 -18.58
C SER A 224 11.06 -1.74 -18.41
N LEU A 225 10.34 -1.61 -19.53
CA LEU A 225 8.87 -1.49 -19.51
C LEU A 225 8.20 -2.66 -18.79
N LEU A 226 8.76 -3.87 -18.92
CA LEU A 226 8.25 -5.06 -18.24
C LEU A 226 8.47 -4.97 -16.72
N ASP A 227 9.65 -4.51 -16.29
CA ASP A 227 9.93 -4.31 -14.87
C ASP A 227 8.97 -3.27 -14.28
N TRP A 228 8.70 -2.19 -15.02
CA TRP A 228 7.73 -1.18 -14.63
C TRP A 228 6.31 -1.74 -14.49
N LEU A 229 5.84 -2.56 -15.45
CA LEU A 229 4.53 -3.20 -15.35
C LEU A 229 4.42 -4.16 -14.16
N ILE A 230 5.50 -4.87 -13.81
CA ILE A 230 5.53 -5.73 -12.63
C ILE A 230 5.49 -4.89 -11.35
N ILE A 231 6.27 -3.81 -11.31
CA ILE A 231 6.37 -2.90 -10.18
C ILE A 231 5.05 -2.14 -9.94
N ASP A 232 4.40 -1.63 -10.98
CA ASP A 232 3.10 -0.94 -10.92
C ASP A 232 2.00 -1.82 -10.30
N ARG A 233 2.10 -3.14 -10.47
CA ARG A 233 1.21 -4.12 -9.84
C ARG A 233 1.52 -4.38 -8.36
N ILE A 234 2.79 -4.25 -7.95
CA ILE A 234 3.21 -4.43 -6.57
C ILE A 234 2.99 -3.10 -5.84
N ARG A 235 1.79 -2.95 -5.27
CA ARG A 235 1.40 -1.78 -4.45
C ARG A 235 2.45 -1.47 -3.37
N TYR A 236 2.40 -0.23 -2.87
CA TYR A 236 3.22 0.31 -1.78
C TYR A 236 3.42 -0.65 -0.59
N VAL A 237 2.39 -1.43 -0.28
CA VAL A 237 2.45 -2.56 0.63
C VAL A 237 1.85 -3.74 -0.12
N SER A 238 2.67 -4.73 -0.39
CA SER A 238 2.16 -6.01 -0.85
C SER A 238 1.67 -6.77 0.38
N GLN A 239 0.34 -6.79 0.59
CA GLN A 239 -0.32 -7.90 1.28
C GLN A 239 -0.32 -9.14 0.36
N THR A 240 0.80 -9.42 -0.30
CA THR A 240 1.22 -10.81 -0.37
C THR A 240 1.44 -11.20 1.08
N GLY A 241 0.39 -11.64 1.74
CA GLY A 241 0.62 -12.66 2.74
C GLY A 241 1.45 -13.70 2.01
N PHE A 242 2.69 -13.87 2.41
CA PHE A 242 3.43 -15.09 2.13
C PHE A 242 2.81 -16.21 2.98
N ASN A 243 1.48 -16.31 2.95
CA ASN A 243 0.74 -17.45 3.43
C ASN A 243 0.83 -18.47 2.30
N PHE A 244 1.27 -19.66 2.68
CA PHE A 244 1.49 -20.93 1.99
C PHE A 244 0.78 -21.25 0.65
N GLU A 245 -0.23 -20.51 0.20
CA GLU A 245 -1.16 -20.96 -0.86
C GLU A 245 -1.33 -19.99 -2.06
N ARG A 246 -0.96 -18.71 -1.96
CA ARG A 246 -1.31 -17.71 -3.01
C ARG A 246 -0.28 -17.50 -4.14
N ARG A 247 0.89 -18.14 -4.06
CA ARG A 247 2.00 -17.96 -5.01
C ARG A 247 1.62 -18.28 -6.47
N ALA A 248 0.76 -19.27 -6.68
CA ALA A 248 0.34 -19.70 -8.01
C ALA A 248 -0.65 -18.72 -8.68
N GLY A 249 -1.53 -18.07 -7.91
CA GLY A 249 -2.56 -17.18 -8.45
C GLY A 249 -1.99 -15.88 -9.04
N ALA A 250 -1.06 -15.24 -8.32
CA ALA A 250 -0.41 -14.00 -8.79
C ALA A 250 0.44 -14.22 -10.06
N LEU A 251 1.16 -15.34 -10.14
CA LEU A 251 1.96 -15.70 -11.31
C LEU A 251 1.09 -15.99 -12.54
N ASN A 252 -0.06 -16.66 -12.35
CA ASN A 252 -0.98 -16.93 -13.44
C ASN A 252 -1.65 -15.65 -13.99
N LEU A 253 -1.97 -14.69 -13.11
CA LEU A 253 -2.47 -13.38 -13.51
C LEU A 253 -1.43 -12.59 -14.31
N LEU A 254 -0.18 -12.50 -13.84
CA LEU A 254 0.92 -11.84 -14.55
C LEU A 254 1.16 -12.46 -15.93
N LYS A 255 1.15 -13.80 -16.03
CA LYS A 255 1.29 -14.50 -17.30
C LYS A 255 0.16 -14.14 -18.28
N THR A 256 -1.06 -14.03 -17.78
CA THR A 256 -2.25 -13.72 -18.59
C THR A 256 -2.17 -12.29 -19.13
N ASP A 257 -1.81 -11.33 -18.29
CA ASP A 257 -1.67 -9.92 -18.67
C ASP A 257 -0.55 -9.72 -19.70
N LEU A 258 0.59 -10.37 -19.51
CA LEU A 258 1.73 -10.27 -20.42
C LEU A 258 1.38 -10.85 -21.80
N ILE A 259 0.64 -11.96 -21.83
CA ILE A 259 0.10 -12.53 -23.08
C ILE A 259 -0.87 -11.56 -23.74
N ASN A 260 -1.78 -10.95 -22.98
CA ASN A 260 -2.76 -9.98 -23.50
C ASN A 260 -2.09 -8.73 -24.07
N GLU A 261 -1.06 -8.20 -23.40
CA GLU A 261 -0.30 -7.05 -23.87
C GLU A 261 0.48 -7.38 -25.16
N ILE A 262 1.13 -8.55 -25.22
CA ILE A 262 1.78 -9.02 -26.46
C ILE A 262 0.76 -9.13 -27.61
N ILE A 263 -0.44 -9.65 -27.33
CA ILE A 263 -1.51 -9.75 -28.33
C ILE A 263 -1.97 -8.37 -28.78
N SER A 264 -2.15 -7.43 -27.84
CA SER A 264 -2.52 -6.03 -28.12
C SER A 264 -1.49 -5.34 -29.03
N GLN A 265 -0.21 -5.45 -28.69
CA GLN A 265 0.86 -4.86 -29.52
C GLN A 265 1.00 -5.52 -30.88
N ARG A 266 0.81 -6.85 -30.97
CA ARG A 266 0.77 -7.54 -32.28
C ARG A 266 -0.38 -7.04 -33.13
N LYS A 267 -1.55 -6.83 -32.55
CA LYS A 267 -2.70 -6.25 -33.26
C LYS A 267 -2.38 -4.84 -33.73
N PHE A 268 -1.83 -4.00 -32.87
CA PHE A 268 -1.42 -2.63 -33.23
C PHE A 268 -0.40 -2.59 -34.38
N ILE A 269 0.60 -3.47 -34.35
CA ILE A 269 1.58 -3.61 -35.46
C ILE A 269 0.90 -4.05 -36.75
N THR A 270 -0.08 -4.95 -36.66
CA THR A 270 -0.83 -5.44 -37.82
C THR A 270 -1.70 -4.34 -38.42
N ASP A 271 -2.38 -3.56 -37.57
CA ASP A 271 -3.19 -2.42 -37.97
C ASP A 271 -2.31 -1.32 -38.60
N LEU A 272 -1.14 -1.04 -38.02
CA LEU A 272 -0.14 -0.14 -38.60
C LEU A 272 0.32 -0.58 -39.99
N LYS A 273 0.66 -1.87 -40.16
CA LYS A 273 1.04 -2.42 -41.47
C LYS A 273 -0.08 -2.29 -42.48
N THR A 274 -1.31 -2.56 -42.08
CA THR A 274 -2.50 -2.46 -42.94
C THR A 274 -2.73 -1.01 -43.36
N ASN A 275 -2.65 -0.07 -42.43
CA ASN A 275 -2.79 1.36 -42.70
C ASN A 275 -1.66 1.89 -43.59
N LEU A 276 -0.41 1.45 -43.37
CA LEU A 276 0.73 1.81 -44.21
C LEU A 276 0.60 1.24 -45.64
N LEU A 277 0.06 0.04 -45.80
CA LEU A 277 -0.24 -0.53 -47.12
C LEU A 277 -1.33 0.26 -47.85
N ILE A 278 -2.34 0.75 -47.15
CA ILE A 278 -3.38 1.63 -47.70
C ILE A 278 -2.78 2.97 -48.15
N ILE A 279 -1.86 3.54 -47.36
CA ILE A 279 -1.17 4.79 -47.72
C ILE A 279 -0.22 4.58 -48.91
N HIS A 280 0.49 3.45 -48.97
CA HIS A 280 1.36 3.13 -50.10
C HIS A 280 0.60 2.78 -51.38
N SER A 281 -0.61 2.22 -51.27
CA SER A 281 -1.46 1.94 -52.43
C SER A 281 -2.23 3.18 -52.90
N SER A 282 -2.53 4.13 -52.02
CA SER A 282 -3.16 5.41 -52.39
C SER A 282 -2.20 6.39 -53.07
N LEU A 283 -0.89 6.25 -52.87
CA LEU A 283 0.16 7.02 -53.56
C LEU A 283 0.48 6.53 -54.99
N LYS A 284 -0.19 5.49 -55.49
CA LYS A 284 -0.01 4.92 -56.84
C LYS A 284 -1.12 5.28 -57.84
N LEU A 285 -1.98 6.24 -57.51
CA LEU A 285 -2.93 6.91 -58.43
C LEU A 285 -2.40 8.31 -58.76
#